data_AF-C3LR36-F1
#
_entry.id   AF-C3LR36-F1
#
_cell.length_a   1.000
_cell.length_b   1.000
_cell.length_c   1.000
_cell.angle_alpha   90.00
_cell.angle_beta   90.00
_cell.angle_gamma   90.00
#
_symmetry.space_group_name_H-M   'P 1'
#
loop_
_entity.id
_entity.type
_entity.pdbx_description
1 polymer ?
#
loop_
_entity_poly.entity_id
_entity_poly.type
_entity_poly.pdbx_seq_one_letter_code
_entity_poly.pdbx_strand_id
1 'polypeptide(L)'
;MKTLFAFFILIFSNIVYAAPKAELWAYWQASNDSNTASVSHQAWQSILDRNLVQVGENALFRYAEVTKEDKTLLNDYLDQLSKLDPREFNRQEQYAYWVNLYNALTVKLILDNYPVASITKLGGLFSFGPWDEKVFTVAGQTLTLNDIEHRILRPIWKDPRTHYAVNCASLGCPNLQSQAFTAQNTERLLSNAAHTFINSSKGATLNNDTLILSSIYDWFAVDFGNKKELLIHLAQYRPELSLYSGKIDYQYDWKLNDTKEKK
;
A
#
# COMPACT_ATOMS: atom_id res chain seq x y z
N MET A 1 44.39 11.86 42.42
CA MET A 1 43.18 12.24 41.66
C MET A 1 43.10 11.36 40.42
N LYS A 2 42.21 10.36 40.40
CA LYS A 2 41.98 9.48 39.24
C LYS A 2 40.70 9.94 38.56
N THR A 3 40.80 10.51 37.38
CA THR A 3 39.66 10.89 36.55
C THR A 3 39.09 9.65 35.88
N LEU A 4 37.86 9.29 36.24
CA LEU A 4 37.09 8.23 35.62
C LEU A 4 36.48 8.79 34.32
N PHE A 5 36.92 8.29 33.16
CA PHE A 5 36.29 8.62 31.88
C PHE A 5 35.08 7.70 31.70
N ALA A 6 33.87 8.24 31.85
CA ALA A 6 32.64 7.51 31.54
C ALA A 6 32.41 7.54 30.02
N PHE A 7 32.53 6.38 29.37
CA PHE A 7 32.11 6.20 27.99
C PHE A 7 30.58 6.17 27.93
N PHE A 8 29.98 7.21 27.35
CA PHE A 8 28.59 7.21 26.95
C PHE A 8 28.46 6.35 25.68
N ILE A 9 28.03 5.10 25.82
CA ILE A 9 27.60 4.29 24.69
C ILE A 9 26.20 4.79 24.31
N LEU A 10 26.13 5.64 23.29
CA LEU A 10 24.88 5.97 22.60
C LEU A 10 24.42 4.71 21.86
N ILE A 11 23.53 3.94 22.50
CA ILE A 11 22.79 2.88 21.83
C ILE A 11 21.83 3.58 20.87
N PHE A 12 22.19 3.65 19.59
CA PHE A 12 21.24 3.94 18.53
C PHE A 12 20.28 2.74 18.44
N SER A 13 19.18 2.82 19.19
CA SER A 13 18.05 1.93 19.00
C SER A 13 17.46 2.23 17.62
N ASN A 14 17.75 1.38 16.63
CA ASN A 14 16.95 1.33 15.42
C ASN A 14 15.52 1.02 15.87
N ILE A 15 14.64 2.02 15.80
CA ILE A 15 13.22 1.78 16.02
C ILE A 15 12.75 0.98 14.81
N VAL A 16 12.69 -0.34 14.96
CA VAL A 16 12.05 -1.23 14.00
C VAL A 16 10.56 -0.94 14.10
N TYR A 17 10.04 -0.15 13.17
CA TYR A 17 8.60 0.05 13.02
C TYR A 17 8.04 -1.22 12.38
N ALA A 18 7.50 -2.13 13.19
CA ALA A 18 6.72 -3.25 12.67
C ALA A 18 5.35 -2.74 12.20
N ALA A 19 4.87 -3.21 11.06
CA ALA A 19 3.50 -2.92 10.65
C ALA A 19 2.51 -3.56 11.65
N PRO A 20 1.30 -3.02 11.80
CA PRO A 20 0.26 -3.67 12.60
C PRO A 20 0.03 -5.12 12.15
N LYS A 21 -0.32 -5.98 13.10
CA LYS A 21 -0.57 -7.40 12.81
C LYS A 21 -1.83 -7.56 11.97
N ALA A 22 -1.86 -8.57 11.10
CA ALA A 22 -3.10 -8.97 10.45
C ALA A 22 -4.06 -9.56 11.49
N GLU A 23 -5.24 -8.95 11.66
CA GLU A 23 -6.23 -9.33 12.67
C GLU A 23 -7.62 -9.41 12.03
N LEU A 24 -8.06 -10.62 11.68
CA LEU A 24 -9.31 -10.83 10.96
C LEU A 24 -10.51 -10.20 11.67
N TRP A 25 -11.16 -9.25 11.00
CA TRP A 25 -12.47 -8.77 11.42
C TRP A 25 -13.57 -9.60 10.76
N ALA A 26 -14.05 -10.61 11.50
CA ALA A 26 -14.99 -11.62 11.01
C ALA A 26 -16.28 -11.03 10.37
N TYR A 27 -16.70 -9.82 10.76
CA TYR A 27 -17.83 -9.11 10.15
C TYR A 27 -17.72 -9.00 8.63
N TRP A 28 -16.50 -8.81 8.11
CA TRP A 28 -16.21 -8.61 6.69
C TRP A 28 -15.90 -9.91 5.93
N GLN A 29 -15.88 -11.05 6.62
CA GLN A 29 -15.55 -12.34 5.99
C GLN A 29 -16.71 -12.92 5.17
N ALA A 30 -17.95 -12.48 5.42
CA ALA A 30 -19.12 -12.92 4.69
C ALA A 30 -19.06 -12.49 3.21
N SER A 31 -19.41 -13.41 2.30
CA SER A 31 -19.54 -13.14 0.87
C SER A 31 -20.79 -13.83 0.32
N ASN A 32 -21.33 -13.28 -0.77
CA ASN A 32 -22.37 -13.93 -1.55
C ASN A 32 -21.77 -14.37 -2.90
N ASP A 33 -21.16 -15.55 -2.91
CA ASP A 33 -20.45 -16.05 -4.08
C ASP A 33 -21.38 -16.37 -5.28
N SER A 34 -22.70 -16.41 -5.06
CA SER A 34 -23.69 -16.55 -6.13
C SER A 34 -24.05 -15.22 -6.80
N ASN A 35 -23.70 -14.08 -6.19
CA ASN A 35 -24.00 -12.77 -6.75
C ASN A 35 -23.04 -12.44 -7.91
N THR A 36 -23.62 -12.16 -9.09
CA THR A 36 -22.90 -11.78 -10.31
C THR A 36 -22.90 -10.29 -10.59
N ALA A 37 -23.45 -9.46 -9.69
CA ALA A 37 -23.40 -8.01 -9.79
C ALA A 37 -21.95 -7.51 -9.70
N SER A 38 -21.64 -6.45 -10.43
CA SER A 38 -20.32 -5.82 -10.47
C SER A 38 -20.36 -4.44 -9.82
N VAL A 39 -19.29 -4.06 -9.12
CA VAL A 39 -19.11 -2.69 -8.63
C VAL A 39 -18.44 -1.84 -9.72
N SER A 40 -19.02 -0.69 -10.05
CA SER A 40 -18.41 0.22 -11.02
C SER A 40 -17.27 1.02 -10.39
N HIS A 41 -16.09 0.93 -11.00
CA HIS A 41 -14.91 1.70 -10.62
C HIS A 41 -14.52 2.76 -11.68
N GLN A 42 -15.43 3.11 -12.58
CA GLN A 42 -15.14 4.01 -13.72
C GLN A 42 -14.75 5.43 -13.30
N ALA A 43 -15.36 5.95 -12.22
CA ALA A 43 -15.00 7.26 -11.67
C ALA A 43 -13.55 7.26 -11.16
N TRP A 44 -13.16 6.21 -10.43
CA TRP A 44 -11.78 6.01 -10.00
C TRP A 44 -10.81 5.84 -11.17
N GLN A 45 -11.18 5.02 -12.17
CA GLN A 45 -10.39 4.87 -13.40
C GLN A 45 -10.15 6.22 -14.08
N SER A 46 -11.16 7.07 -14.17
CA SER A 46 -11.04 8.39 -14.80
C SER A 46 -10.08 9.31 -14.03
N ILE A 47 -10.06 9.23 -12.70
CA ILE A 47 -9.12 9.98 -11.86
C ILE A 47 -7.69 9.48 -12.10
N LEU A 48 -7.49 8.16 -12.16
CA LEU A 48 -6.19 7.55 -12.48
C LEU A 48 -5.70 7.99 -13.87
N ASP A 49 -6.55 7.89 -14.89
CA ASP A 49 -6.20 8.26 -16.27
C ASP A 49 -5.77 9.74 -16.39
N ARG A 50 -6.44 10.62 -15.64
CA ARG A 50 -6.17 12.07 -15.67
C ARG A 50 -4.98 12.50 -14.82
N ASN A 51 -4.66 11.78 -13.75
CA ASN A 51 -3.73 12.28 -12.72
C ASN A 51 -2.50 11.40 -12.49
N LEU A 52 -2.49 10.15 -12.95
CA LEU A 52 -1.34 9.26 -12.85
C LEU A 52 -0.40 9.44 -14.05
N VAL A 53 0.90 9.38 -13.80
CA VAL A 53 1.94 9.43 -14.84
C VAL A 53 3.06 8.46 -14.57
N GLN A 54 3.54 7.81 -15.63
CA GLN A 54 4.72 6.98 -15.56
C GLN A 54 5.97 7.85 -15.73
N VAL A 55 6.88 7.81 -14.76
CA VAL A 55 8.20 8.45 -14.80
C VAL A 55 9.25 7.42 -14.40
N GLY A 56 10.03 6.95 -15.37
CA GLY A 56 10.96 5.84 -15.17
C GLY A 56 10.22 4.58 -14.70
N GLU A 57 10.64 4.01 -13.58
CA GLU A 57 10.00 2.84 -12.95
C GLU A 57 8.81 3.19 -12.03
N ASN A 58 8.51 4.48 -11.83
CA ASN A 58 7.48 4.93 -10.89
C ASN A 58 6.19 5.36 -11.61
N ALA A 59 5.05 5.03 -11.01
CA ALA A 59 3.77 5.66 -11.31
C ALA A 59 3.50 6.74 -10.25
N LEU A 60 3.61 8.01 -10.65
CA LEU A 60 3.47 9.18 -9.80
C LEU A 60 2.10 9.81 -9.96
N PHE A 61 1.54 10.34 -8.87
CA PHE A 61 0.24 11.00 -8.88
C PHE A 61 0.44 12.52 -8.86
N ARG A 62 -0.13 13.23 -9.85
CA ARG A 62 0.00 14.69 -10.02
C ARG A 62 -0.89 15.46 -9.06
N TYR A 63 -0.63 15.37 -7.75
CA TYR A 63 -1.48 15.97 -6.72
C TYR A 63 -1.71 17.48 -6.93
N ALA A 64 -0.70 18.20 -7.42
CA ALA A 64 -0.79 19.64 -7.70
C ALA A 64 -1.69 20.02 -8.89
N GLU A 65 -1.97 19.08 -9.79
CA GLU A 65 -2.73 19.31 -11.03
C GLU A 65 -4.19 18.85 -10.92
N VAL A 66 -4.55 18.19 -9.82
CA VAL A 66 -5.91 17.69 -9.57
C VAL A 66 -6.89 18.85 -9.50
N THR A 67 -7.86 18.82 -10.40
CA THR A 67 -8.87 19.87 -10.56
C THR A 67 -9.97 19.79 -9.50
N LYS A 68 -10.83 20.80 -9.44
CA LYS A 68 -12.02 20.75 -8.56
C LYS A 68 -12.99 19.66 -9.03
N GLU A 69 -13.10 19.48 -10.35
CA GLU A 69 -13.92 18.47 -10.99
C GLU A 69 -13.45 17.06 -10.62
N ASP A 70 -12.13 16.83 -10.60
CA ASP A 70 -11.55 15.55 -10.17
C ASP A 70 -11.78 15.29 -8.68
N LYS A 71 -11.69 16.33 -7.81
CA LYS A 71 -12.02 16.20 -6.38
C LYS A 71 -13.49 15.85 -6.16
N THR A 72 -14.41 16.49 -6.89
CA THR A 72 -15.84 16.16 -6.84
C THR A 72 -16.06 14.71 -7.30
N LEU A 73 -15.46 14.31 -8.43
CA LEU A 73 -15.57 12.95 -8.94
C LEU A 73 -15.05 11.89 -7.95
N LEU A 74 -13.96 12.20 -7.23
CA LEU A 74 -13.40 11.32 -6.20
C LEU A 74 -14.35 11.17 -5.01
N ASN A 75 -14.92 12.27 -4.53
CA ASN A 75 -15.87 12.24 -3.41
C ASN A 75 -17.16 11.51 -3.81
N ASP A 76 -17.69 11.75 -5.01
CA ASP A 76 -18.88 11.06 -5.51
C ASP A 76 -18.65 9.55 -5.64
N TYR A 77 -17.47 9.14 -6.10
CA TYR A 77 -17.06 7.73 -6.16
C TYR A 77 -17.02 7.09 -4.77
N LEU A 78 -16.40 7.75 -3.80
CA LEU A 78 -16.37 7.27 -2.42
C LEU A 78 -17.80 7.18 -1.87
N ASP A 79 -18.62 8.23 -2.01
CA ASP A 79 -20.02 8.24 -1.57
C ASP A 79 -20.88 7.15 -2.24
N GLN A 80 -20.54 6.73 -3.45
CA GLN A 80 -21.16 5.56 -4.08
C GLN A 80 -20.74 4.28 -3.36
N LEU A 81 -19.45 4.09 -3.09
CA LEU A 81 -18.94 2.90 -2.40
C LEU A 81 -19.47 2.78 -0.96
N SER A 82 -19.66 3.88 -0.22
CA SER A 82 -20.16 3.84 1.17
C SER A 82 -21.58 3.29 1.29
N LYS A 83 -22.38 3.44 0.22
CA LYS A 83 -23.77 2.97 0.14
C LYS A 83 -23.89 1.49 -0.20
N LEU A 84 -22.80 0.87 -0.66
CA LEU A 84 -22.77 -0.55 -0.97
C LEU A 84 -22.40 -1.35 0.28
N ASP A 85 -23.01 -2.51 0.44
CA ASP A 85 -22.54 -3.51 1.39
C ASP A 85 -21.67 -4.53 0.62
N PRO A 86 -20.33 -4.51 0.79
CA PRO A 86 -19.45 -5.43 0.07
C PRO A 86 -19.76 -6.90 0.38
N ARG A 87 -20.39 -7.22 1.51
CA ARG A 87 -20.74 -8.60 1.90
C ARG A 87 -21.77 -9.23 0.98
N GLU A 88 -22.55 -8.42 0.27
CA GLU A 88 -23.53 -8.87 -0.72
C GLU A 88 -22.89 -9.30 -2.05
N PHE A 89 -21.59 -9.03 -2.26
CA PHE A 89 -20.88 -9.39 -3.49
C PHE A 89 -20.06 -10.68 -3.33
N ASN A 90 -19.67 -11.27 -4.44
CA ASN A 90 -18.73 -12.39 -4.44
C ASN A 90 -17.32 -11.94 -4.02
N ARG A 91 -16.48 -12.88 -3.60
CA ARG A 91 -15.12 -12.59 -3.10
C ARG A 91 -14.22 -11.82 -4.06
N GLN A 92 -14.38 -11.97 -5.37
CA GLN A 92 -13.51 -11.28 -6.33
C GLN A 92 -13.89 -9.81 -6.44
N GLU A 93 -15.19 -9.50 -6.47
CA GLU A 93 -15.69 -8.12 -6.41
C GLU A 93 -15.37 -7.45 -5.07
N GLN A 94 -15.45 -8.19 -3.96
CA GLN A 94 -15.04 -7.69 -2.65
C GLN A 94 -13.57 -7.26 -2.61
N TYR A 95 -12.67 -8.05 -3.18
CA TYR A 95 -11.25 -7.70 -3.22
C TYR A 95 -11.02 -6.39 -3.99
N ALA A 96 -11.60 -6.31 -5.18
CA ALA A 96 -11.53 -5.12 -6.03
C ALA A 96 -12.10 -3.88 -5.32
N TYR A 97 -13.26 -4.03 -4.65
CA TYR A 97 -13.88 -2.98 -3.85
C TYR A 97 -12.90 -2.44 -2.79
N TRP A 98 -12.31 -3.32 -1.97
CA TRP A 98 -11.46 -2.90 -0.85
C TRP A 98 -10.14 -2.29 -1.30
N VAL A 99 -9.49 -2.86 -2.32
CA VAL A 99 -8.24 -2.32 -2.87
C VAL A 99 -8.48 -0.92 -3.48
N ASN A 100 -9.54 -0.76 -4.28
CA ASN A 100 -9.83 0.53 -4.87
C ASN A 100 -10.26 1.55 -3.81
N LEU A 101 -11.04 1.14 -2.79
CA LEU A 101 -11.43 2.02 -1.69
C LEU A 101 -10.21 2.52 -0.90
N TYR A 102 -9.30 1.63 -0.52
CA TYR A 102 -8.06 2.01 0.18
C TYR A 102 -7.24 3.03 -0.63
N ASN A 103 -7.02 2.75 -1.91
CA ASN A 103 -6.22 3.60 -2.77
C ASN A 103 -6.88 4.98 -3.00
N ALA A 104 -8.18 5.01 -3.22
CA ALA A 104 -8.94 6.25 -3.39
C ALA A 104 -8.99 7.09 -2.10
N LEU A 105 -9.18 6.46 -0.94
CA LEU A 105 -9.10 7.14 0.37
C LEU A 105 -7.71 7.70 0.64
N THR A 106 -6.65 6.95 0.28
CA THR A 106 -5.27 7.42 0.44
C THR A 106 -5.01 8.65 -0.43
N VAL A 107 -5.44 8.64 -1.70
CA VAL A 107 -5.32 9.81 -2.58
C VAL A 107 -6.14 10.99 -2.06
N LYS A 108 -7.39 10.77 -1.62
CA LYS A 108 -8.22 11.81 -1.00
C LYS A 108 -7.51 12.46 0.19
N LEU A 109 -6.95 11.64 1.08
CA LEU A 109 -6.26 12.10 2.28
C LEU A 109 -5.05 12.98 1.96
N ILE A 110 -4.26 12.63 0.95
CA ILE A 110 -3.19 13.50 0.48
C ILE A 110 -3.76 14.79 -0.12
N LEU A 111 -4.80 14.72 -0.97
CA LEU A 111 -5.41 15.89 -1.61
C LEU A 111 -6.01 16.90 -0.62
N ASP A 112 -6.56 16.40 0.48
CA ASP A 112 -7.13 17.21 1.56
C ASP A 112 -6.05 17.91 2.39
N ASN A 113 -4.81 17.40 2.37
CA ASN A 113 -3.68 17.93 3.13
C ASN A 113 -2.53 18.45 2.24
N TYR A 114 -2.73 18.54 0.92
CA TYR A 114 -1.71 18.97 -0.03
C TYR A 114 -1.47 20.49 0.09
N PRO A 115 -0.23 21.00 0.06
CA PRO A 115 1.03 20.28 -0.20
C PRO A 115 1.67 19.65 1.05
N VAL A 116 1.97 18.36 0.98
CA VAL A 116 2.69 17.60 2.02
C VAL A 116 3.95 16.95 1.45
N ALA A 117 4.98 16.75 2.26
CA ALA A 117 6.24 16.11 1.81
C ALA A 117 6.23 14.58 1.94
N SER A 118 5.41 14.04 2.84
CA SER A 118 5.27 12.61 3.13
C SER A 118 3.94 12.35 3.84
N ILE A 119 3.31 11.21 3.57
CA ILE A 119 2.09 10.78 4.27
C ILE A 119 2.34 10.65 5.79
N THR A 120 3.56 10.34 6.23
CA THR A 120 3.90 10.17 7.66
C THR A 120 3.83 11.46 8.47
N LYS A 121 3.73 12.61 7.78
CA LYS A 121 3.54 13.93 8.39
C LYS A 121 2.06 14.27 8.64
N LEU A 122 1.15 13.47 8.11
CA LEU A 122 -0.27 13.57 8.41
C LEU A 122 -0.55 12.84 9.74
N GLY A 123 -1.70 13.11 10.35
CA GLY A 123 -2.08 12.55 11.64
C GLY A 123 -1.96 13.53 12.81
N GLY A 124 -2.39 13.10 14.00
CA GLY A 124 -2.26 13.85 15.25
C GLY A 124 -0.81 14.03 15.73
N LEU A 125 -0.60 14.94 16.70
CA LEU A 125 0.71 15.13 17.34
C LEU A 125 1.22 13.77 17.84
N PHE A 126 2.44 13.38 17.46
CA PHE A 126 3.10 12.10 17.78
C PHE A 126 2.62 10.84 17.03
N SER A 127 1.69 10.97 16.07
CA SER A 127 1.36 9.85 15.17
C SER A 127 2.38 9.74 14.03
N PHE A 128 2.63 8.51 13.59
CA PHE A 128 3.35 8.24 12.35
C PHE A 128 2.30 8.04 11.25
N GLY A 129 1.88 9.13 10.63
CA GLY A 129 0.86 9.12 9.59
C GLY A 129 -0.59 8.96 10.09
N PRO A 130 -1.55 8.98 9.16
CA PRO A 130 -2.98 9.12 9.45
C PRO A 130 -3.75 7.78 9.44
N TRP A 131 -3.06 6.64 9.42
CA TRP A 131 -3.68 5.34 9.11
C TRP A 131 -4.69 4.84 10.16
N ASP A 132 -4.65 5.36 11.39
CA ASP A 132 -5.60 5.07 12.46
C ASP A 132 -6.76 6.08 12.56
N GLU A 133 -6.77 7.10 11.70
CA GLU A 133 -7.88 8.05 11.66
C GLU A 133 -9.12 7.41 11.04
N LYS A 134 -10.29 7.73 11.62
CA LYS A 134 -11.59 7.29 11.10
C LYS A 134 -11.86 8.04 9.81
N VAL A 135 -11.66 7.38 8.67
CA VAL A 135 -11.73 8.02 7.35
C VAL A 135 -13.03 7.72 6.61
N PHE A 136 -13.73 6.63 6.95
CA PHE A 136 -14.84 6.17 6.13
C PHE A 136 -15.86 5.30 6.88
N THR A 137 -17.10 5.21 6.38
CA THR A 137 -18.12 4.30 6.94
C THR A 137 -18.74 3.47 5.83
N VAL A 138 -18.79 2.15 6.03
CA VAL A 138 -19.38 1.16 5.11
C VAL A 138 -20.25 0.21 5.93
N ALA A 139 -21.46 -0.09 5.48
CA ALA A 139 -22.39 -1.02 6.16
C ALA A 139 -22.50 -0.76 7.69
N GLY A 140 -22.54 0.51 8.10
CA GLY A 140 -22.66 0.94 9.50
C GLY A 140 -21.38 0.82 10.34
N GLN A 141 -20.26 0.38 9.77
CA GLN A 141 -18.97 0.30 10.45
C GLN A 141 -18.07 1.45 10.02
N THR A 142 -17.53 2.19 10.99
CA THR A 142 -16.49 3.18 10.73
C THR A 142 -15.14 2.50 10.63
N LEU A 143 -14.39 2.84 9.58
CA LEU A 143 -13.15 2.20 9.17
C LEU A 143 -12.00 3.22 9.13
N THR A 144 -10.81 2.73 9.46
CA THR A 144 -9.52 3.37 9.19
C THR A 144 -8.85 2.75 7.96
N LEU A 145 -7.77 3.34 7.43
CA LEU A 145 -6.96 2.69 6.38
C LEU A 145 -6.33 1.39 6.92
N ASN A 146 -5.90 1.38 8.18
CA ASN A 146 -5.38 0.18 8.85
C ASN A 146 -6.44 -0.93 8.98
N ASP A 147 -7.71 -0.58 9.22
CA ASP A 147 -8.78 -1.58 9.25
C ASP A 147 -8.93 -2.26 7.89
N ILE A 148 -8.96 -1.48 6.80
CA ILE A 148 -9.10 -2.01 5.44
C ILE A 148 -7.93 -2.93 5.09
N GLU A 149 -6.69 -2.52 5.37
CA GLU A 149 -5.51 -3.31 5.00
C GLU A 149 -5.30 -4.51 5.93
N HIS A 150 -5.28 -4.29 7.24
CA HIS A 150 -4.79 -5.26 8.21
C HIS A 150 -5.89 -6.11 8.83
N ARG A 151 -7.16 -5.69 8.76
CA ARG A 151 -8.28 -6.43 9.33
C ARG A 151 -9.25 -7.00 8.30
N ILE A 152 -9.14 -6.55 7.04
CA ILE A 152 -9.95 -7.02 5.91
C ILE A 152 -9.06 -7.67 4.84
N LEU A 153 -8.27 -6.89 4.09
CA LEU A 153 -7.53 -7.38 2.91
C LEU A 153 -6.53 -8.50 3.25
N ARG A 154 -5.55 -8.21 4.12
CA ARG A 154 -4.49 -9.17 4.50
C ARG A 154 -5.05 -10.48 5.08
N PRO A 155 -5.92 -10.47 6.12
CA PRO A 155 -6.34 -11.71 6.76
C PRO A 155 -7.40 -12.52 5.99
N ILE A 156 -8.22 -11.89 5.12
CA ILE A 156 -9.26 -12.60 4.36
C ILE A 156 -8.67 -13.32 3.14
N TRP A 157 -7.85 -12.63 2.34
CA TRP A 157 -7.31 -13.21 1.09
C TRP A 157 -5.96 -13.88 1.28
N LYS A 158 -5.15 -13.44 2.25
CA LYS A 158 -3.83 -14.03 2.56
C LYS A 158 -2.93 -14.15 1.32
N ASP A 159 -3.04 -13.19 0.42
CA ASP A 159 -2.21 -13.09 -0.78
C ASP A 159 -1.12 -12.04 -0.53
N PRO A 160 0.17 -12.40 -0.48
CA PRO A 160 1.25 -11.43 -0.26
C PRO A 160 1.31 -10.35 -1.36
N ARG A 161 0.71 -10.60 -2.53
CA ARG A 161 0.64 -9.63 -3.62
C ARG A 161 -0.30 -8.46 -3.31
N THR A 162 -1.14 -8.56 -2.28
CA THR A 162 -1.94 -7.43 -1.78
C THR A 162 -1.06 -6.23 -1.41
N HIS A 163 0.14 -6.47 -0.87
CA HIS A 163 1.09 -5.41 -0.54
C HIS A 163 1.50 -4.59 -1.76
N TYR A 164 1.44 -5.16 -2.97
CA TYR A 164 1.75 -4.46 -4.22
C TYR A 164 0.52 -3.77 -4.85
N ALA A 165 -0.68 -4.07 -4.36
CA ALA A 165 -1.94 -3.51 -4.86
C ALA A 165 -2.37 -2.25 -4.11
N VAL A 166 -1.97 -2.13 -2.84
CA VAL A 166 -2.25 -0.95 -2.01
C VAL A 166 -1.10 0.05 -2.08
N ASN A 167 -1.41 1.32 -2.36
CA ASN A 167 -0.44 2.40 -2.46
C ASN A 167 -0.61 3.36 -1.28
N CYS A 168 0.43 3.49 -0.47
CA CYS A 168 0.47 4.37 0.69
C CYS A 168 0.97 5.79 0.38
N ALA A 169 0.86 6.24 -0.88
CA ALA A 169 1.33 7.54 -1.38
C ALA A 169 2.83 7.87 -1.17
N SER A 170 3.69 6.87 -0.92
CA SER A 170 5.15 7.08 -0.78
C SER A 170 5.91 6.59 -2.01
N LEU A 171 7.06 7.18 -2.33
CA LEU A 171 7.92 6.74 -3.44
C LEU A 171 8.42 5.30 -3.28
N GLY A 172 8.76 4.91 -2.05
CA GLY A 172 9.17 3.54 -1.71
C GLY A 172 8.02 2.52 -1.76
N CYS A 173 6.77 2.99 -1.81
CA CYS A 173 5.59 2.14 -1.90
C CYS A 173 5.48 1.53 -3.32
N PRO A 174 4.84 0.36 -3.47
CA PRO A 174 4.46 -0.16 -4.77
C PRO A 174 3.65 0.85 -5.58
N ASN A 175 3.80 0.82 -6.90
CA ASN A 175 3.13 1.79 -7.77
C ASN A 175 1.61 1.66 -7.65
N LEU A 176 0.93 2.81 -7.60
CA LEU A 176 -0.51 2.84 -7.82
C LEU A 176 -0.78 2.30 -9.22
N GLN A 177 -1.71 1.35 -9.32
CA GLN A 177 -2.03 0.73 -10.60
C GLN A 177 -2.74 1.73 -11.52
N SER A 178 -2.40 1.72 -12.81
CA SER A 178 -3.06 2.57 -13.81
C SER A 178 -4.46 2.10 -14.17
N GLN A 179 -4.84 0.90 -13.75
CA GLN A 179 -6.18 0.36 -13.90
C GLN A 179 -6.80 0.13 -12.53
N ALA A 180 -8.06 0.55 -12.37
CA ALA A 180 -8.86 0.16 -11.22
C ALA A 180 -9.03 -1.37 -11.20
N PHE A 181 -8.98 -1.95 -10.01
CA PHE A 181 -9.24 -3.38 -9.85
C PHE A 181 -10.71 -3.69 -10.16
N THR A 182 -10.96 -4.83 -10.79
CA THR A 182 -12.28 -5.44 -10.97
C THR A 182 -12.14 -6.94 -10.72
N ALA A 183 -13.24 -7.68 -10.54
CA ALA A 183 -13.15 -9.13 -10.41
C ALA A 183 -12.41 -9.79 -11.59
N GLN A 184 -12.60 -9.27 -12.80
CA GLN A 184 -12.07 -9.88 -14.03
C GLN A 184 -10.58 -9.59 -14.24
N ASN A 185 -10.04 -8.50 -13.69
CA ASN A 185 -8.65 -8.09 -13.92
C ASN A 185 -7.71 -8.31 -12.72
N THR A 186 -8.25 -8.64 -11.53
CA THR A 186 -7.51 -8.67 -10.27
C THR A 186 -6.26 -9.55 -10.33
N GLU A 187 -6.37 -10.79 -10.80
CA GLU A 187 -5.24 -11.72 -10.84
C GLU A 187 -4.09 -11.18 -11.73
N ARG A 188 -4.43 -10.65 -12.90
CA ARG A 188 -3.47 -10.04 -13.82
C ARG A 188 -2.81 -8.81 -13.19
N LEU A 189 -3.59 -7.95 -12.53
CA LEU A 189 -3.06 -6.74 -11.89
C LEU A 189 -2.17 -7.08 -10.70
N LEU A 190 -2.51 -8.08 -9.89
CA LEU A 190 -1.65 -8.53 -8.77
C LEU A 190 -0.31 -9.09 -9.26
N SER A 191 -0.35 -9.96 -10.26
CA SER A 191 0.86 -10.52 -10.85
C SER A 191 1.73 -9.45 -11.51
N ASN A 192 1.13 -8.50 -12.21
CA ASN A 192 1.87 -7.38 -12.80
C ASN A 192 2.45 -6.45 -11.73
N ALA A 193 1.69 -6.13 -10.69
CA ALA A 193 2.14 -5.27 -9.60
C ALA A 193 3.34 -5.89 -8.86
N ALA A 194 3.28 -7.19 -8.56
CA ALA A 194 4.37 -7.95 -7.99
C ALA A 194 5.61 -7.94 -8.89
N HIS A 195 5.43 -8.27 -10.18
CA HIS A 195 6.52 -8.25 -11.15
C HIS A 195 7.20 -6.88 -11.24
N THR A 196 6.41 -5.81 -11.43
CA THR A 196 6.92 -4.44 -11.55
C THR A 196 7.65 -4.01 -10.28
N PHE A 197 7.08 -4.29 -9.10
CA PHE A 197 7.70 -3.85 -7.85
C PHE A 197 9.00 -4.62 -7.57
N ILE A 198 8.99 -5.96 -7.63
CA ILE A 198 10.16 -6.80 -7.34
C ILE A 198 11.34 -6.50 -8.28
N ASN A 199 11.05 -6.15 -9.54
CA ASN A 199 12.07 -5.80 -10.54
C ASN A 199 12.43 -4.30 -10.55
N SER A 200 11.87 -3.49 -9.64
CA SER A 200 12.22 -2.07 -9.48
C SER A 200 13.30 -1.86 -8.43
N SER A 201 14.00 -0.73 -8.51
CA SER A 201 15.05 -0.34 -7.57
C SER A 201 14.56 -0.23 -6.12
N LYS A 202 13.28 0.12 -5.93
CA LYS A 202 12.60 0.21 -4.63
C LYS A 202 12.09 -1.12 -4.09
N GLY A 203 12.01 -2.16 -4.92
CA GLY A 203 11.60 -3.50 -4.49
C GLY A 203 12.78 -4.39 -4.15
N ALA A 204 13.71 -4.56 -5.08
CA ALA A 204 14.93 -5.32 -4.88
C ALA A 204 16.08 -4.81 -5.76
N THR A 205 17.22 -4.52 -5.15
CA THR A 205 18.46 -4.13 -5.84
C THR A 205 19.63 -4.94 -5.30
N LEU A 206 20.39 -5.58 -6.18
CA LEU A 206 21.66 -6.21 -5.80
C LEU A 206 22.78 -5.17 -5.92
N ASN A 207 23.40 -4.81 -4.80
CA ASN A 207 24.54 -3.90 -4.75
C ASN A 207 25.75 -4.66 -4.20
N ASN A 208 26.70 -5.00 -5.09
CA ASN A 208 27.78 -5.94 -4.81
C ASN A 208 27.20 -7.26 -4.24
N ASP A 209 27.64 -7.66 -3.05
CA ASP A 209 27.18 -8.88 -2.38
C ASP A 209 25.96 -8.67 -1.48
N THR A 210 25.38 -7.47 -1.44
CA THR A 210 24.23 -7.14 -0.57
C THR A 210 22.95 -6.96 -1.38
N LEU A 211 21.92 -7.74 -1.05
CA LEU A 211 20.58 -7.57 -1.59
C LEU A 211 19.82 -6.54 -0.76
N ILE A 212 19.57 -5.38 -1.35
CA ILE A 212 18.78 -4.31 -0.76
C ILE A 212 17.32 -4.57 -1.14
N LEU A 213 16.48 -4.88 -0.16
CA LEU A 213 15.06 -5.11 -0.32
C LEU A 213 14.26 -3.91 0.19
N SER A 214 13.02 -3.79 -0.28
CA SER A 214 12.06 -2.86 0.32
C SER A 214 11.79 -3.20 1.79
N SER A 215 11.64 -2.19 2.65
CA SER A 215 11.27 -2.41 4.06
C SER A 215 9.90 -3.04 4.24
N ILE A 216 9.03 -3.08 3.22
CA ILE A 216 7.75 -3.80 3.30
C ILE A 216 7.95 -5.29 3.58
N TYR A 217 9.05 -5.88 3.12
CA TYR A 217 9.36 -7.30 3.39
C TYR A 217 9.76 -7.55 4.84
N ASP A 218 10.25 -6.52 5.54
CA ASP A 218 10.57 -6.57 6.96
C ASP A 218 9.31 -6.30 7.80
N TRP A 219 8.59 -5.21 7.50
CA TRP A 219 7.39 -4.81 8.24
C TRP A 219 6.26 -5.84 8.15
N PHE A 220 6.12 -6.49 7.01
CA PHE A 220 5.10 -7.50 6.73
C PHE A 220 5.69 -8.91 6.61
N ALA A 221 6.80 -9.19 7.30
CA ALA A 221 7.45 -10.51 7.27
C ALA A 221 6.48 -11.68 7.57
N VAL A 222 5.45 -11.45 8.39
CA VAL A 222 4.41 -12.45 8.69
C VAL A 222 3.61 -12.90 7.45
N ASP A 223 3.51 -12.06 6.42
CA ASP A 223 2.75 -12.34 5.20
C ASP A 223 3.64 -12.96 4.11
N PHE A 224 4.95 -12.72 4.14
CA PHE A 224 5.93 -13.31 3.21
C PHE A 224 6.61 -14.58 3.74
N GLY A 225 6.54 -14.80 5.05
CA GLY A 225 7.19 -15.91 5.73
C GLY A 225 8.65 -15.63 6.11
N ASN A 226 9.39 -16.69 6.42
CA ASN A 226 10.80 -16.61 6.76
C ASN A 226 11.66 -16.25 5.53
N LYS A 227 12.97 -15.99 5.74
CA LYS A 227 13.90 -15.60 4.66
C LYS A 227 13.84 -16.53 3.43
N LYS A 228 13.71 -17.84 3.61
CA LYS A 228 13.64 -18.79 2.49
C LYS A 228 12.31 -18.63 1.73
N GLU A 229 11.20 -18.48 2.42
CA GLU A 229 9.88 -18.27 1.83
C GLU A 229 9.81 -16.94 1.08
N LEU A 230 10.37 -15.87 1.67
CA LEU A 230 10.53 -14.58 1.00
C LEU A 230 11.33 -14.71 -0.30
N LEU A 231 12.49 -15.38 -0.30
CA LEU A 231 13.29 -15.56 -1.51
C LEU A 231 12.56 -16.40 -2.57
N ILE A 232 11.77 -17.40 -2.17
CA ILE A 232 10.92 -18.17 -3.08
C ILE A 232 9.87 -17.25 -3.72
N HIS A 233 9.20 -16.40 -2.93
CA HIS A 233 8.23 -15.42 -3.41
C HIS A 233 8.86 -14.45 -4.41
N LEU A 234 10.01 -13.85 -4.07
CA LEU A 234 10.74 -12.95 -4.97
C LEU A 234 11.16 -13.66 -6.27
N ALA A 235 11.61 -14.92 -6.16
CA ALA A 235 12.07 -15.71 -7.30
C ALA A 235 10.97 -16.06 -8.31
N GLN A 236 9.68 -15.98 -7.93
CA GLN A 236 8.59 -16.11 -8.90
C GLN A 236 8.63 -15.03 -9.98
N TYR A 237 9.17 -13.86 -9.64
CA TYR A 237 9.22 -12.68 -10.52
C TYR A 237 10.65 -12.29 -10.90
N ARG A 238 11.65 -12.81 -10.19
CA ARG A 238 13.07 -12.51 -10.38
C ARG A 238 13.93 -13.75 -10.04
N PRO A 239 14.00 -14.74 -10.96
CA PRO A 239 14.50 -16.09 -10.67
C PRO A 239 15.91 -16.17 -10.09
N GLU A 240 16.78 -15.21 -10.40
CA GLU A 240 18.15 -15.15 -9.90
C GLU A 240 18.23 -14.97 -8.37
N LEU A 241 17.16 -14.50 -7.72
CA LEU A 241 17.11 -14.35 -6.25
C LEU A 241 16.87 -15.67 -5.50
N SER A 242 16.45 -16.74 -6.20
CA SER A 242 16.10 -18.03 -5.58
C SER A 242 17.23 -18.66 -4.74
N LEU A 243 18.49 -18.43 -5.14
CA LEU A 243 19.68 -18.99 -4.50
C LEU A 243 20.45 -17.95 -3.68
N TYR A 244 19.92 -16.74 -3.49
CA TYR A 244 20.62 -15.68 -2.79
C TYR A 244 20.83 -16.02 -1.30
N SER A 245 22.08 -16.16 -0.88
CA SER A 245 22.44 -16.50 0.50
C SER A 245 23.18 -15.38 1.25
N GLY A 246 23.40 -14.24 0.60
CA GLY A 246 24.18 -13.12 1.15
C GLY A 246 23.42 -12.27 2.18
N LYS A 247 23.99 -11.08 2.43
CA LYS A 247 23.46 -10.07 3.36
C LYS A 247 22.23 -9.38 2.76
N ILE A 248 21.13 -9.34 3.51
CA ILE A 248 19.94 -8.58 3.14
C ILE A 248 19.89 -7.31 3.99
N ASP A 249 19.76 -6.16 3.33
CA ASP A 249 19.47 -4.87 3.96
C ASP A 249 18.09 -4.37 3.49
N TYR A 250 17.45 -3.50 4.27
CA TYR A 250 16.13 -2.97 3.95
C TYR A 250 16.15 -1.44 3.81
N GLN A 251 15.45 -0.91 2.80
CA GLN A 251 15.32 0.53 2.55
C GLN A 251 13.90 0.91 2.19
N TYR A 252 13.55 2.17 2.44
CA TYR A 252 12.24 2.71 2.08
C TYR A 252 12.30 4.23 1.93
N ASP A 253 11.73 4.76 0.85
CA ASP A 253 11.61 6.21 0.62
C ASP A 253 10.21 6.70 1.00
N TRP A 254 10.13 7.47 2.09
CA TRP A 254 8.90 8.05 2.61
C TRP A 254 8.46 9.34 1.90
N LYS A 255 9.23 9.86 0.94
CA LYS A 255 8.80 11.03 0.16
C LYS A 255 7.48 10.74 -0.55
N LEU A 256 6.62 11.75 -0.65
CA LEU A 256 5.35 11.65 -1.36
C LEU A 256 5.58 11.24 -2.82
N ASN A 257 4.74 10.36 -3.35
CA ASN A 257 4.77 9.91 -4.76
C ASN A 257 4.18 10.96 -5.73
N ASP A 258 4.69 12.19 -5.65
CA ASP A 258 4.28 13.34 -6.48
C ASP A 258 5.25 13.57 -7.64
N THR A 259 4.80 14.26 -8.69
CA THR A 259 5.66 14.70 -9.80
C THR A 259 6.50 15.91 -9.47
N LYS A 260 6.13 16.67 -8.43
CA LYS A 260 6.96 17.78 -7.94
C LYS A 260 8.06 17.26 -7.03
N GLU A 261 9.29 17.28 -7.53
CA GLU A 261 10.44 17.31 -6.64
C GLU A 261 10.40 18.62 -5.85
N LYS A 262 10.13 18.55 -4.55
CA LYS A 262 10.41 19.69 -3.67
C LYS A 262 11.93 19.87 -3.65
N LYS A 263 12.41 20.92 -4.32
CA LYS A 263 13.76 21.45 -4.15
C LYS A 263 14.00 21.88 -2.70
#